data_AF-W7B3S2-F1
#
_entry.id   AF-W7B3S2-F1
#
_cell.length_a   1.000
_cell.length_b   1.000
_cell.length_c   1.000
_cell.angle_alpha   90.00
_cell.angle_beta   90.00
_cell.angle_gamma   90.00
#
_symmetry.space_group_name_H-M   'P 1'
#
loop_
_entity.id
_entity.type
_entity.pdbx_description
1 polymer ?
#
loop_
_entity_poly.entity_id
_entity_poly.type
_entity_poly.pdbx_seq_one_letter_code
_entity_poly.pdbx_strand_id
1 'polypeptide(L)'
;MIGSGIFMLPRQMAEVASPLGIMLAWILTGTGVLMIALVFGNLAVRRPDLTSGAQSHAFELFGNPKLKRLAGFIAVWSYWVANWAGNVSIITSFAGYLSVFFPVLNSKTIVFTMGSYSLGVGQLLTFLVCSLLLWGVCLIIIQGVSGAGRINFIATAAKIIGFFLFIVVGLFAFQSSVMGEWYHPVVDTSGLEHGLLSQVNSAAIVTLWAFIGIESA
;
A
#
# COMPACT_ATOMS: atom_id res chain seq x y z
N MET A 1 -2.62 3.60 10.23
CA MET A 1 -1.23 3.80 9.74
C MET A 1 -1.27 4.60 8.44
N ILE A 2 -0.26 5.42 8.14
CA ILE A 2 -0.15 6.15 6.87
C ILE A 2 0.98 5.51 6.04
N GLY A 3 0.61 4.61 5.12
CA GLY A 3 1.54 3.87 4.25
C GLY A 3 2.07 4.67 3.05
N SER A 4 2.92 4.05 2.23
CA SER A 4 3.48 4.64 1.01
C SER A 4 2.46 4.84 -0.12
N GLY A 5 1.39 4.02 -0.13
CA GLY A 5 0.40 4.01 -1.20
C GLY A 5 -0.45 5.29 -1.24
N ILE A 6 -0.62 5.98 -0.11
CA ILE A 6 -1.62 7.04 0.05
C ILE A 6 -1.46 8.25 -0.89
N PHE A 7 -0.24 8.54 -1.35
CA PHE A 7 0.01 9.60 -2.33
C PHE A 7 -0.21 9.13 -3.78
N MET A 8 -0.11 7.82 -4.07
CA MET A 8 -0.48 7.24 -5.37
C MET A 8 -1.98 6.98 -5.49
N LEU A 9 -2.67 6.77 -4.36
CA LEU A 9 -4.09 6.39 -4.35
C LEU A 9 -4.97 7.30 -5.21
N PRO A 10 -4.88 8.65 -5.16
CA PRO A 10 -5.76 9.49 -5.95
C PRO A 10 -5.64 9.20 -7.45
N ARG A 11 -4.40 9.04 -7.94
CA ARG A 11 -4.14 8.72 -9.35
C ARG A 11 -4.62 7.31 -9.70
N GLN A 12 -4.22 6.31 -8.91
CA GLN A 12 -4.58 4.91 -9.17
C GLN A 12 -6.09 4.68 -9.15
N MET A 13 -6.81 5.37 -8.26
CA MET A 13 -8.27 5.28 -8.19
C MET A 13 -8.93 5.96 -9.39
N ALA A 14 -8.44 7.14 -9.80
CA ALA A 14 -8.95 7.85 -10.97
C ALA A 14 -8.76 7.06 -12.28
N GLU A 15 -7.74 6.20 -12.35
CA GLU A 15 -7.49 5.33 -13.51
C GLU A 15 -8.47 4.14 -13.59
N VAL A 16 -9.10 3.72 -12.48
CA VAL A 16 -9.88 2.46 -12.43
C VAL A 16 -11.37 2.63 -12.11
N ALA A 17 -11.80 3.81 -11.64
CA ALA A 17 -13.18 4.04 -11.23
C ALA A 17 -13.61 5.51 -11.36
N SER A 18 -14.88 5.71 -11.67
CA SER A 18 -15.55 7.01 -11.59
C SER A 18 -15.68 7.50 -10.13
N PRO A 19 -15.93 8.81 -9.87
CA PRO A 19 -16.09 9.34 -8.52
C PRO A 19 -17.06 8.55 -7.64
N LEU A 20 -18.22 8.16 -8.19
CA LEU A 20 -19.21 7.35 -7.48
C LEU A 20 -18.67 5.95 -7.16
N GLY A 21 -17.98 5.30 -8.10
CA GLY A 21 -17.33 4.01 -7.88
C GLY A 21 -16.26 4.07 -6.78
N ILE A 22 -15.44 5.12 -6.76
CA ILE A 22 -14.42 5.36 -5.74
C ILE A 22 -15.06 5.54 -4.35
N MET A 23 -16.13 6.35 -4.25
CA MET A 23 -16.83 6.56 -2.98
C MET A 23 -17.42 5.27 -2.41
N LEU A 24 -18.09 4.49 -3.26
CA LEU A 24 -18.65 3.19 -2.85
C LEU A 24 -17.57 2.21 -2.42
N ALA A 25 -16.44 2.18 -3.14
CA ALA A 25 -15.29 1.36 -2.75
C ALA A 25 -14.73 1.75 -1.37
N TRP A 26 -14.57 3.04 -1.09
CA TRP A 26 -14.11 3.53 0.23
C TRP A 26 -15.07 3.17 1.37
N ILE A 27 -16.38 3.31 1.14
CA ILE A 27 -17.39 2.93 2.14
C ILE A 27 -17.30 1.42 2.41
N LEU A 28 -17.24 0.61 1.35
CA LEU A 28 -17.16 -0.84 1.45
C LEU A 28 -15.90 -1.29 2.19
N THR A 29 -14.72 -0.85 1.75
CA THR A 29 -13.45 -1.29 2.32
C THR A 29 -13.20 -0.67 3.69
N GLY A 30 -13.52 0.60 3.87
CA GLY A 30 -13.43 1.28 5.17
C GLY A 30 -14.31 0.60 6.22
N THR A 31 -15.55 0.24 5.87
CA THR A 31 -16.43 -0.50 6.80
C THR A 31 -15.87 -1.89 7.11
N GLY A 32 -15.43 -2.64 6.09
CA GLY A 32 -14.84 -3.97 6.29
C GLY A 32 -13.61 -3.95 7.19
N VAL A 33 -12.70 -3.01 6.96
CA VAL A 33 -11.49 -2.82 7.76
C VAL A 33 -11.83 -2.36 9.19
N LEU A 34 -12.82 -1.49 9.36
CA LEU A 34 -13.30 -1.09 10.69
C LEU A 34 -13.83 -2.30 11.47
N MET A 35 -14.60 -3.18 10.83
CA MET A 35 -15.07 -4.41 11.48
C MET A 35 -13.91 -5.31 11.91
N ILE A 36 -12.88 -5.46 11.07
CA ILE A 36 -11.67 -6.22 11.41
C ILE A 36 -10.95 -5.60 12.62
N ALA A 37 -10.79 -4.27 12.64
CA ALA A 37 -10.16 -3.56 13.74
C ALA A 37 -10.94 -3.75 15.06
N LEU A 38 -12.27 -3.69 15.01
CA LEU A 38 -13.12 -3.95 16.17
C LEU A 38 -12.99 -5.39 16.67
N VAL A 39 -12.85 -6.37 15.78
CA VAL A 39 -12.59 -7.77 16.15
C VAL A 39 -11.25 -7.90 16.86
N PHE A 40 -10.17 -7.34 16.31
CA PHE A 40 -8.86 -7.39 16.97
C PHE A 40 -8.84 -6.65 18.30
N GLY A 41 -9.47 -5.48 18.39
CA GLY A 41 -9.62 -4.75 19.65
C GLY A 41 -10.39 -5.56 20.70
N ASN A 42 -11.46 -6.25 20.32
CA ASN A 42 -12.23 -7.09 21.25
C ASN A 42 -11.42 -8.30 21.71
N LEU A 43 -10.67 -8.94 20.79
CA LEU A 43 -9.80 -10.07 21.11
C LEU A 43 -8.67 -9.68 22.08
N ALA A 44 -8.05 -8.51 21.87
CA ALA A 44 -6.99 -7.99 22.75
C ALA A 44 -7.50 -7.77 24.18
N VAL A 45 -8.74 -7.28 24.35
CA VAL A 45 -9.35 -7.09 25.68
C VAL A 45 -9.72 -8.43 26.34
N ARG A 46 -10.23 -9.40 25.56
CA ARG A 46 -10.65 -10.71 26.11
C ARG A 46 -9.50 -11.65 26.46
N ARG A 47 -8.37 -11.54 25.75
CA ARG A 47 -7.19 -12.39 25.93
C ARG A 47 -5.92 -11.53 26.06
N PRO A 48 -5.78 -10.76 27.14
CA PRO A 48 -4.62 -9.88 27.36
C PRO A 48 -3.32 -10.68 27.59
N ASP A 49 -3.42 -11.98 27.85
CA ASP A 49 -2.30 -12.92 27.91
C ASP A 49 -1.60 -13.11 26.55
N LEU A 50 -2.27 -12.76 25.45
CA LEU A 50 -1.75 -12.94 24.09
C LEU A 50 -1.17 -11.64 23.55
N THR A 51 0.16 -11.51 23.63
CA THR A 51 0.86 -10.26 23.30
C THR A 51 1.53 -10.27 21.92
N SER A 52 1.55 -11.40 21.22
CA SER A 52 2.28 -11.54 19.94
C SER A 52 1.42 -11.22 18.70
N GLY A 53 0.43 -10.34 18.85
CA GLY A 53 -0.44 -9.88 17.76
C GLY A 53 -1.48 -10.90 17.29
N ALA A 54 -2.12 -10.62 16.14
CA ALA A 54 -3.21 -11.40 15.56
C ALA A 54 -2.88 -12.90 15.37
N GLN A 55 -1.61 -13.22 15.10
CA GLN A 55 -1.13 -14.58 14.89
C GLN A 55 -1.23 -15.43 16.16
N SER A 56 -1.06 -14.82 17.34
CA SER A 56 -1.19 -15.51 18.62
C SER A 56 -2.63 -15.91 18.93
N HIS A 57 -3.61 -15.09 18.54
CA HIS A 57 -5.02 -15.42 18.62
C HIS A 57 -5.39 -16.59 17.69
N ALA A 58 -4.82 -16.62 16.48
CA ALA A 58 -5.03 -17.74 15.54
C ALA A 58 -4.43 -19.06 16.08
N PHE A 59 -3.28 -18.99 16.77
CA PHE A 59 -2.66 -20.13 17.42
C PHE A 59 -3.54 -20.67 18.56
N GLU A 60 -4.05 -19.79 19.43
CA GLU A 60 -4.88 -20.19 20.58
C GLU A 60 -6.33 -20.59 20.22
N LEU A 61 -6.74 -20.40 18.96
CA LEU A 61 -8.08 -20.78 18.50
C LEU A 61 -8.33 -22.30 18.55
N PHE A 62 -7.29 -23.11 18.37
CA PHE A 62 -7.41 -24.57 18.26
C PHE A 62 -6.92 -25.30 19.52
N GLY A 63 -7.75 -26.18 20.08
CA GLY A 63 -7.37 -27.03 21.20
C GLY A 63 -6.45 -28.20 20.83
N ASN A 64 -6.47 -28.67 19.58
CA ASN A 64 -5.62 -29.76 19.12
C ASN A 64 -4.19 -29.24 18.84
N PRO A 65 -3.14 -29.79 19.48
CA PRO A 65 -1.76 -29.31 19.34
C PRO A 65 -1.23 -29.26 17.88
N LYS A 66 -1.68 -30.18 17.02
CA LYS A 66 -1.26 -30.21 15.61
C LYS A 66 -1.93 -29.09 14.81
N LEU A 67 -3.24 -28.88 15.00
CA LEU A 67 -3.98 -27.81 14.32
C LEU A 67 -3.55 -26.43 14.81
N LYS A 68 -3.29 -26.30 16.12
CA LYS A 68 -2.74 -25.10 16.76
C LYS A 68 -1.43 -24.66 16.11
N ARG A 69 -0.46 -25.59 15.97
CA ARG A 69 0.82 -25.31 15.28
C ARG A 69 0.63 -24.97 13.81
N LEU A 70 -0.26 -25.67 13.11
CA LEU A 70 -0.54 -25.41 11.70
C LEU A 70 -1.14 -24.02 11.48
N ALA A 71 -2.15 -23.64 12.27
CA ALA A 71 -2.82 -22.34 12.16
C ALA A 71 -1.86 -21.18 12.47
N GLY A 72 -1.07 -21.30 13.54
CA GLY A 72 -0.04 -20.31 13.86
C GLY A 72 1.02 -20.21 12.76
N PHE A 73 1.49 -21.33 12.22
CA PHE A 73 2.46 -21.35 11.13
C PHE A 73 1.92 -20.64 9.89
N ILE A 74 0.70 -20.98 9.43
CA ILE A 74 0.10 -20.35 8.25
C ILE A 74 -0.05 -18.84 8.48
N ALA A 75 -0.54 -18.41 9.64
CA ALA A 75 -0.72 -16.99 9.95
C ALA A 75 0.61 -16.22 9.91
N VAL A 76 1.65 -16.74 10.57
CA VAL A 76 2.98 -16.10 10.59
C VAL A 76 3.63 -16.12 9.22
N TRP A 77 3.57 -17.25 8.50
CA TRP A 77 4.15 -17.39 7.17
C TRP A 77 3.50 -16.45 6.15
N SER A 78 2.16 -16.43 6.09
CA SER A 78 1.43 -15.54 5.20
C SER A 78 1.72 -14.07 5.51
N TYR A 79 1.79 -13.71 6.80
CA TYR A 79 2.17 -12.37 7.22
C TYR A 79 3.59 -11.99 6.78
N TRP A 80 4.54 -12.93 6.91
CA TRP A 80 5.92 -12.71 6.51
C TRP A 80 6.07 -12.50 4.99
N VAL A 81 5.41 -13.35 4.19
CA VAL A 81 5.38 -13.21 2.72
C VAL A 81 4.72 -11.90 2.29
N ALA A 82 3.61 -11.51 2.95
CA ALA A 82 2.95 -10.24 2.69
C ALA A 82 3.87 -9.03 2.95
N ASN A 83 4.65 -9.07 4.03
CA ASN A 83 5.61 -8.01 4.36
C ASN A 83 6.74 -7.90 3.33
N TRP A 84 7.21 -9.01 2.76
CA TRP A 84 8.19 -8.98 1.67
C TRP A 84 7.65 -8.24 0.45
N ALA A 85 6.46 -8.62 -0.01
CA ALA A 85 5.79 -7.96 -1.13
C ALA A 85 5.51 -6.47 -0.82
N GLY A 86 5.09 -6.17 0.41
CA GLY A 86 4.87 -4.81 0.90
C GLY A 86 6.13 -3.95 0.84
N ASN A 87 7.26 -4.46 1.33
CA ASN A 87 8.54 -3.75 1.29
C ASN A 87 9.01 -3.47 -0.14
N VAL A 88 8.88 -4.46 -1.04
CA VAL A 88 9.19 -4.26 -2.47
C VAL A 88 8.32 -3.14 -3.04
N SER A 89 7.02 -3.18 -2.78
CA SER A 89 6.06 -2.18 -3.27
C SER A 89 6.36 -0.76 -2.75
N ILE A 90 6.76 -0.63 -1.48
CA ILE A 90 7.16 0.66 -0.88
C ILE A 90 8.38 1.25 -1.59
N ILE A 91 9.43 0.43 -1.78
CA ILE A 91 10.69 0.88 -2.35
C ILE A 91 10.54 1.20 -3.85
N THR A 92 9.80 0.39 -4.60
CA THR A 92 9.53 0.67 -6.02
C THR A 92 8.64 1.91 -6.19
N SER A 93 7.68 2.14 -5.30
CA SER A 93 6.89 3.38 -5.29
C SER A 93 7.78 4.60 -5.08
N PHE A 94 8.75 4.53 -4.16
CA PHE A 94 9.72 5.61 -3.97
C PHE A 94 10.52 5.90 -5.25
N ALA A 95 11.05 4.87 -5.90
CA ALA A 95 11.78 5.05 -7.15
C ALA A 95 10.87 5.60 -8.27
N GLY A 96 9.59 5.21 -8.30
CA GLY A 96 8.57 5.77 -9.17
C GLY A 96 8.42 7.28 -9.01
N TYR A 97 8.31 7.77 -7.76
CA TYR A 97 8.27 9.22 -7.47
C TYR A 97 9.57 9.91 -7.87
N LEU A 98 10.72 9.29 -7.61
CA LEU A 98 12.03 9.85 -7.96
C LEU A 98 12.19 10.04 -9.47
N SER A 99 11.57 9.16 -10.27
CA SER A 99 11.63 9.20 -11.73
C SER A 99 11.01 10.46 -12.34
N VAL A 100 10.12 11.15 -11.62
CA VAL A 100 9.55 12.44 -12.03
C VAL A 100 10.61 13.54 -12.03
N PHE A 101 11.54 13.51 -11.07
CA PHE A 101 12.62 14.50 -10.94
C PHE A 101 13.87 14.12 -11.75
N PHE A 102 14.10 12.83 -11.96
CA PHE A 102 15.26 12.30 -12.67
C PHE A 102 14.81 11.48 -13.90
N PRO A 103 14.58 12.13 -15.06
CA PRO A 103 14.09 11.47 -16.28
C PRO A 103 14.98 10.32 -16.78
N VAL A 104 16.26 10.30 -16.39
CA VAL A 104 17.19 9.19 -16.69
C VAL A 104 16.68 7.84 -16.18
N LEU A 105 15.90 7.82 -15.10
CA LEU A 105 15.26 6.61 -14.55
C LEU A 105 14.17 6.06 -15.48
N ASN A 106 13.60 6.89 -16.36
CA ASN A 106 12.61 6.50 -17.37
C ASN A 106 13.23 6.18 -18.73
N SER A 107 14.57 6.20 -18.84
CA SER A 107 15.25 5.94 -20.11
C SER A 107 15.02 4.51 -20.59
N LYS A 108 14.47 4.38 -21.80
CA LYS A 108 14.24 3.10 -22.50
C LYS A 108 15.45 2.65 -23.32
N THR A 109 16.57 3.37 -23.27
CA THR A 109 17.80 2.97 -23.97
C THR A 109 18.23 1.59 -23.49
N ILE A 110 18.33 0.64 -24.41
CA ILE A 110 18.65 -0.76 -24.08
C ILE A 110 20.15 -0.86 -23.80
N VAL A 111 20.49 -1.40 -22.63
CA VAL A 111 21.88 -1.68 -22.23
C VAL A 111 22.25 -3.11 -22.57
N PHE A 112 21.31 -4.03 -22.37
CA PHE A 112 21.56 -5.45 -22.48
C PHE A 112 20.29 -6.17 -22.89
N THR A 113 20.39 -7.07 -23.86
CA THR A 113 19.28 -7.93 -24.28
C THR A 113 19.67 -9.38 -24.05
N MET A 114 18.87 -10.12 -23.28
CA MET A 114 19.00 -11.56 -23.13
C MET A 114 17.68 -12.22 -23.54
N GLY A 115 17.70 -12.90 -24.70
CA GLY A 115 16.50 -13.54 -25.26
C GLY A 115 15.38 -12.52 -25.53
N SER A 116 14.19 -12.76 -25.00
CA SER A 116 13.03 -11.86 -25.11
C SER A 116 13.05 -10.68 -24.13
N TYR A 117 14.01 -10.61 -23.22
CA TYR A 117 14.09 -9.55 -22.21
C TYR A 117 15.13 -8.50 -22.61
N SER A 118 14.68 -7.25 -22.75
CA SER A 118 15.54 -6.08 -22.98
C SER A 118 15.62 -5.26 -21.69
N LEU A 119 16.83 -5.12 -21.14
CA LEU A 119 17.11 -4.32 -19.96
C LEU A 119 17.45 -2.88 -20.37
N GLY A 120 16.58 -1.94 -19.99
CA GLY A 120 16.81 -0.51 -20.20
C GLY A 120 17.74 0.10 -19.14
N VAL A 121 18.43 1.18 -19.50
CA VAL A 121 19.23 2.00 -18.55
C VAL A 121 18.37 2.41 -17.36
N GLY A 122 17.14 2.86 -17.61
CA GLY A 122 16.22 3.29 -16.56
C GLY A 122 15.85 2.17 -15.58
N GLN A 123 15.64 0.95 -16.07
CA GLN A 123 15.34 -0.22 -15.23
C GLN A 123 16.54 -0.61 -14.36
N LEU A 124 17.75 -0.59 -14.93
CA LEU A 124 18.98 -0.86 -14.18
C LEU A 124 19.21 0.19 -13.08
N LEU A 125 19.07 1.47 -13.40
CA LEU A 125 19.21 2.55 -12.42
C LEU A 125 18.15 2.47 -11.32
N THR A 126 16.91 2.17 -11.69
CA THR A 126 15.82 1.95 -10.72
C THR A 126 16.14 0.79 -9.79
N PHE A 127 16.65 -0.33 -10.32
CA PHE A 127 17.09 -1.47 -9.52
C PHE A 127 18.20 -1.11 -8.53
N LEU A 128 19.20 -0.33 -8.97
CA LEU A 128 20.28 0.14 -8.10
C LEU A 128 19.76 1.06 -6.98
N VAL A 129 18.91 2.03 -7.31
CA VAL A 129 18.28 2.92 -6.32
C VAL A 129 17.48 2.12 -5.29
N CYS A 130 16.63 1.20 -5.75
CA CYS A 130 15.84 0.34 -4.86
C CYS A 130 16.74 -0.51 -3.95
N SER A 131 17.80 -1.10 -4.49
CA SER A 131 18.75 -1.93 -3.74
C SER A 131 19.50 -1.12 -2.68
N LEU A 132 19.97 0.08 -3.03
CA LEU A 132 20.65 0.98 -2.11
C LEU A 132 19.72 1.40 -0.96
N LEU A 133 18.45 1.71 -1.24
CA LEU A 133 17.47 2.05 -0.22
C LEU A 133 17.17 0.89 0.71
N LEU A 134 16.97 -0.32 0.16
CA LEU A 134 16.71 -1.52 0.95
C LEU A 134 17.83 -1.78 1.97
N TRP A 135 19.08 -1.80 1.49
CA TRP A 135 20.24 -2.01 2.35
C TRP A 135 20.48 -0.84 3.30
N GLY A 136 20.25 0.40 2.87
CA GLY A 136 20.33 1.58 3.73
C GLY A 136 19.38 1.49 4.92
N VAL A 137 18.11 1.13 4.69
CA VAL A 137 17.13 0.92 5.78
C VAL A 137 17.54 -0.25 6.67
N CYS A 138 18.02 -1.35 6.10
CA CYS A 138 18.52 -2.50 6.85
C CYS A 138 19.65 -2.09 7.81
N LEU A 139 20.65 -1.35 7.33
CA LEU A 139 21.77 -0.86 8.14
C LEU A 139 21.31 0.07 9.28
N ILE A 140 20.34 0.95 9.01
CA ILE A 140 19.76 1.82 10.05
C ILE A 140 19.10 0.98 11.15
N ILE A 141 18.33 -0.04 10.77
CA ILE A 141 17.65 -0.91 11.74
C ILE A 141 18.65 -1.69 12.60
N ILE A 142 19.74 -2.19 12.00
CA ILE A 142 20.80 -2.92 12.72
C ILE A 142 21.52 -2.02 13.73
N GLN A 143 21.64 -0.72 13.46
CA GLN A 143 22.32 0.24 14.35
C GLN A 143 21.49 0.68 15.57
N GLY A 144 20.21 0.29 15.66
CA GLY A 144 19.40 0.43 16.86
C GLY A 144 18.07 1.18 16.67
N VAL A 145 17.10 0.83 17.52
CA VAL A 145 15.69 1.25 17.39
C VAL A 145 15.45 2.71 17.84
N SER A 146 16.35 3.32 18.60
CA SER A 146 16.18 4.69 19.10
C SER A 146 16.21 5.74 17.97
N GLY A 147 17.03 5.54 16.94
CA GLY A 147 17.07 6.40 15.76
C GLY A 147 15.81 6.27 14.90
N ALA A 148 15.23 5.08 14.82
CA ALA A 148 14.04 4.79 14.01
C ALA A 148 12.81 5.57 14.49
N GLY A 149 12.63 5.76 15.81
CA GLY A 149 11.52 6.52 16.36
C GLY A 149 11.49 7.99 15.92
N ARG A 150 12.65 8.67 15.93
CA ARG A 150 12.75 10.08 15.51
C ARG A 150 12.50 10.25 14.01
N ILE A 151 13.05 9.35 13.20
CA ILE A 151 12.82 9.34 11.74
C ILE A 151 11.32 9.14 11.45
N ASN A 152 10.66 8.22 12.16
CA ASN A 152 9.24 7.97 11.98
C ASN A 152 8.39 9.21 12.35
N PHE A 153 8.71 9.90 13.45
CA PHE A 153 8.02 11.14 13.83
C PHE A 153 8.14 12.22 12.74
N ILE A 154 9.36 12.49 12.26
CA ILE A 154 9.61 13.47 11.20
C ILE A 154 8.88 13.08 9.92
N ALA A 155 8.96 11.81 9.52
CA ALA A 155 8.27 11.28 8.35
C ALA A 155 6.75 11.43 8.47
N THR A 156 6.19 11.20 9.66
CA THR A 156 4.76 11.35 9.92
C THR A 156 4.32 12.81 9.83
N ALA A 157 5.08 13.73 10.44
CA ALA A 157 4.83 15.17 10.33
C ALA A 157 4.88 15.65 8.87
N ALA A 158 5.91 15.24 8.12
CA ALA A 158 6.05 15.57 6.70
C ALA A 158 4.86 15.05 5.86
N LYS A 159 4.38 13.83 6.15
CA LYS A 159 3.18 13.28 5.48
C LYS A 159 1.94 14.13 5.75
N ILE A 160 1.70 14.51 7.00
CA ILE A 160 0.54 15.34 7.40
C ILE A 160 0.60 16.70 6.69
N ILE A 161 1.77 17.34 6.65
CA ILE A 161 1.98 18.60 5.94
C ILE A 161 1.69 18.43 4.44
N GLY A 162 2.20 17.35 3.83
CA GLY A 162 1.93 17.03 2.43
C GLY A 162 0.44 16.89 2.12
N PHE A 163 -0.33 16.23 2.99
CA PHE A 163 -1.78 16.14 2.84
C PHE A 163 -2.48 17.47 2.98
N PHE A 164 -2.09 18.26 3.99
CA PHE A 164 -2.68 19.56 4.19
C PHE A 164 -2.45 20.44 2.94
N LEU A 165 -1.24 20.43 2.39
CA LEU A 165 -0.92 21.14 1.15
C LEU A 165 -1.76 20.61 -0.03
N PHE A 166 -1.90 19.29 -0.18
CA PHE A 166 -2.73 18.70 -1.23
C PHE A 166 -4.20 19.13 -1.13
N ILE A 167 -4.77 19.16 0.09
CA ILE A 167 -6.15 19.62 0.31
C ILE A 167 -6.29 21.10 -0.06
N VAL A 168 -5.38 21.94 0.41
CA VAL A 168 -5.39 23.38 0.12
C VAL A 168 -5.29 23.62 -1.39
N VAL A 169 -4.28 23.04 -2.05
CA VAL A 169 -4.12 23.15 -3.50
C VAL A 169 -5.34 22.60 -4.22
N GLY A 170 -5.87 21.45 -3.79
CA GLY A 170 -7.08 20.86 -4.34
C GLY A 170 -8.27 21.80 -4.29
N LEU A 171 -8.53 22.48 -3.16
CA LEU A 171 -9.64 23.42 -3.03
C LEU A 171 -9.53 24.63 -3.97
N PHE A 172 -8.32 25.11 -4.25
CA PHE A 172 -8.11 26.26 -5.15
C PHE A 172 -7.94 25.87 -6.63
N ALA A 173 -7.43 24.68 -6.91
CA ALA A 173 -7.23 24.17 -8.27
C ALA A 173 -8.46 23.41 -8.81
N PHE A 174 -9.40 23.04 -7.94
CA PHE A 174 -10.61 22.32 -8.33
C PHE A 174 -11.52 23.17 -9.20
N GLN A 175 -11.80 22.67 -10.40
CA GLN A 175 -12.72 23.29 -11.35
C GLN A 175 -13.95 22.42 -11.50
N SER A 176 -15.09 22.88 -10.98
CA SER A 176 -16.36 22.14 -11.05
C SER A 176 -16.82 21.90 -12.49
N SER A 177 -16.40 22.74 -13.44
CA SER A 177 -16.67 22.59 -14.87
C SER A 177 -16.02 21.35 -15.50
N VAL A 178 -14.95 20.81 -14.90
CA VAL A 178 -14.20 19.64 -15.40
C VAL A 178 -14.65 18.34 -14.73
N MET A 179 -15.45 18.41 -13.66
CA MET A 179 -15.81 17.26 -12.83
C MET A 179 -16.61 16.16 -13.56
N GLY A 180 -17.18 16.47 -14.74
CA GLY A 180 -17.92 15.51 -15.55
C GLY A 180 -19.11 14.90 -14.78
N GLU A 181 -19.58 13.74 -15.24
CA GLU A 181 -20.59 12.97 -14.53
C GLU A 181 -19.98 12.22 -13.33
N TRP A 182 -20.73 12.18 -12.23
CA TRP A 182 -20.37 11.43 -11.01
C TRP A 182 -20.13 9.95 -11.27
N TYR A 183 -20.88 9.39 -12.22
CA TYR A 183 -20.68 8.05 -12.73
C TYR A 183 -20.41 8.12 -14.22
N HIS A 184 -19.39 7.40 -14.67
CA HIS A 184 -19.13 7.15 -16.08
C HIS A 184 -18.49 5.76 -16.21
N PRO A 185 -18.77 5.00 -17.29
CA PRO A 185 -18.07 3.74 -17.54
C PRO A 185 -16.58 4.01 -17.74
N VAL A 186 -15.72 3.18 -17.12
CA VAL A 186 -14.28 3.25 -17.27
C VAL A 186 -13.87 2.19 -18.28
N VAL A 187 -13.12 2.59 -19.31
CA VAL A 187 -12.64 1.69 -20.35
C VAL A 187 -11.21 1.31 -20.04
N ASP A 188 -10.94 0.01 -19.91
CA ASP A 188 -9.56 -0.47 -19.74
C ASP A 188 -8.78 -0.38 -21.06
N THR A 189 -7.47 -0.53 -20.98
CA THR A 189 -6.51 -0.64 -22.08
C THR A 189 -6.91 -1.66 -23.17
N SER A 190 -7.73 -2.65 -22.82
CA SER A 190 -8.29 -3.66 -23.73
C SER A 190 -9.57 -3.22 -24.45
N GLY A 191 -10.08 -2.01 -24.20
CA GLY A 191 -11.33 -1.50 -24.77
C GLY A 191 -12.60 -2.02 -24.08
N LEU A 192 -12.47 -2.75 -22.97
CA LEU A 192 -13.60 -3.28 -22.21
C LEU A 192 -14.15 -2.23 -21.26
N GLU A 193 -15.47 -2.03 -21.29
CA GLU A 193 -16.16 -1.12 -20.38
C GLU A 193 -16.44 -1.79 -19.03
N HIS A 194 -16.00 -1.14 -17.96
CA HIS A 194 -16.26 -1.57 -16.60
C HIS A 194 -17.50 -0.85 -16.06
N GLY A 195 -18.56 -1.63 -15.84
CA GLY A 195 -19.75 -1.17 -15.10
C GLY A 195 -19.43 -0.85 -13.63
N LEU A 196 -20.40 -0.25 -12.94
CA LEU A 196 -20.19 0.26 -11.57
C LEU A 196 -19.64 -0.79 -10.60
N LEU A 197 -20.19 -2.01 -10.57
CA LEU A 197 -19.74 -3.05 -9.66
C LEU A 197 -18.28 -3.44 -9.90
N SER A 198 -17.85 -3.49 -11.17
CA SER A 198 -16.47 -3.77 -11.52
C SER A 198 -15.53 -2.63 -11.11
N GLN A 199 -15.95 -1.38 -11.29
CA GLN A 199 -15.20 -0.21 -10.82
C GLN A 199 -15.03 -0.24 -9.29
N VAL A 200 -16.11 -0.55 -8.56
CA VAL A 200 -16.07 -0.68 -7.09
C VAL A 200 -15.11 -1.79 -6.68
N ASN A 201 -15.11 -2.93 -7.37
CA ASN A 201 -14.18 -4.03 -7.08
C ASN A 201 -12.71 -3.61 -7.32
N SER A 202 -12.41 -3.03 -8.49
CA SER A 202 -11.06 -2.58 -8.82
C SER A 202 -10.56 -1.50 -7.84
N ALA A 203 -11.39 -0.50 -7.54
CA ALA A 203 -11.08 0.52 -6.56
C ALA A 203 -10.96 -0.06 -5.14
N ALA A 204 -11.76 -1.06 -4.78
CA ALA A 204 -11.67 -1.73 -3.48
C ALA A 204 -10.29 -2.39 -3.30
N ILE A 205 -9.75 -3.05 -4.32
CA ILE A 205 -8.41 -3.64 -4.29
C ILE A 205 -7.34 -2.57 -4.04
N VAL A 206 -7.45 -1.41 -4.71
CA VAL A 206 -6.54 -0.27 -4.51
C VAL A 206 -6.67 0.32 -3.10
N THR A 207 -7.89 0.52 -2.59
CA THR A 207 -8.12 1.03 -1.23
C THR A 207 -7.62 0.08 -0.16
N LEU A 208 -7.71 -1.25 -0.36
CA LEU A 208 -7.28 -2.23 0.64
C LEU A 208 -5.80 -2.07 0.96
N TRP A 209 -4.96 -1.75 -0.04
CA TRP A 209 -3.54 -1.46 0.18
C TRP A 209 -3.33 -0.28 1.14
N ALA A 210 -4.19 0.73 1.11
CA ALA A 210 -4.12 1.86 2.03
C ALA A 210 -4.32 1.45 3.51
N PHE A 211 -5.05 0.36 3.74
CA PHE A 211 -5.42 -0.13 5.05
C PHE A 211 -4.50 -1.24 5.58
N ILE A 212 -3.57 -1.76 4.77
CA ILE A 212 -2.58 -2.74 5.21
C ILE A 212 -1.75 -2.15 6.38
N GLY A 213 -1.56 -2.95 7.42
CA GLY A 213 -0.88 -2.55 8.65
C GLY A 213 -1.82 -2.25 9.80
N ILE A 214 -3.14 -2.25 9.62
CA ILE A 214 -4.08 -2.11 10.74
C ILE A 214 -3.88 -3.20 11.82
N GLU A 215 -3.38 -4.37 11.42
CA GLU A 215 -3.00 -5.49 12.29
C GLU A 215 -1.75 -5.23 13.14
N SER A 216 -1.00 -4.17 12.85
CA SER A 216 0.22 -3.75 13.57
C SER A 216 -0.02 -2.60 14.55
N ALA A 217 -1.25 -2.06 14.60
CA ALA A 217 -1.65 -0.97 15.49
C ALA A 217 -2.26 -1.51 16.79
#